data_AF-A0A2V2ZKM4-F1
#
_entry.id   AF-A0A2V2ZKM4-F1
#
_cell.length_a   1.000
_cell.length_b   1.000
_cell.length_c   1.000
_cell.angle_alpha   90.00
_cell.angle_beta   90.00
_cell.angle_gamma   90.00
#
_symmetry.space_group_name_H-M   'P 1'
#
loop_
_entity.id
_entity.type
_entity.pdbx_description
1 polymer ?
#
loop_
_entity_poly.entity_id
_entity_poly.type
_entity_poly.pdbx_seq_one_letter_code
_entity_poly.pdbx_strand_id
1 'polypeptide(L)'
;MITPEERESLMRAMEIKHVLVECDGLPLHRCLKIKRVHDNFTQIELAAILGMGASTLSEVEKGKRRVPYKYRQRVENYLYHEMYHDKQFVGEIEQ
;
A
#
# COMPACT_ATOMS: atom_id res chain seq x y z
N MET A 1 22.27 19.65 -26.28
CA MET A 1 22.51 18.24 -25.95
C MET A 1 22.75 18.18 -24.45
N ILE A 2 21.94 17.42 -23.72
CA ILE A 2 22.12 17.24 -22.28
C ILE A 2 23.32 16.29 -22.10
N THR A 3 24.23 16.63 -21.20
CA THR A 3 25.41 15.81 -20.91
C THR A 3 25.00 14.50 -20.21
N PRO A 4 25.82 13.43 -20.30
CA PRO A 4 25.56 12.19 -19.58
C PRO A 4 25.37 12.38 -18.07
N GLU A 5 26.13 13.30 -17.47
CA GLU A 5 26.07 13.64 -16.05
C GLU A 5 24.75 14.34 -15.68
N GLU A 6 24.30 15.31 -16.50
CA GLU A 6 23.00 15.96 -16.30
C GLU A 6 21.84 14.96 -16.44
N ARG A 7 21.95 14.01 -17.36
CA ARG A 7 20.96 12.93 -17.53
C ARG A 7 20.91 12.02 -16.30
N GLU A 8 22.05 11.63 -15.77
CA GLU A 8 22.14 10.79 -14.57
C GLU A 8 21.63 11.52 -13.32
N SER A 9 21.95 12.80 -13.19
CA SER A 9 21.45 13.64 -12.10
C SER A 9 19.94 13.85 -12.18
N LEU A 10 19.37 13.96 -13.39
CA LEU A 10 17.93 14.02 -13.62
C LEU A 10 17.25 12.69 -13.24
N MET A 11 17.85 11.55 -13.63
CA MET A 11 17.34 10.22 -13.29
C MET A 11 17.36 10.00 -11.78
N ARG A 12 18.44 10.37 -11.08
CA ARG A 12 18.51 10.34 -9.61
C ARG A 12 17.48 11.26 -8.96
N ALA A 13 17.28 12.48 -9.48
CA ALA A 13 16.28 13.40 -8.96
C ALA A 13 14.85 12.87 -9.16
N MET A 14 14.61 12.10 -10.23
CA MET A 14 13.35 11.37 -10.44
C MET A 14 13.19 10.15 -9.51
N GLU A 15 14.30 9.56 -9.05
CA GLU A 15 14.30 8.46 -8.06
C GLU A 15 14.07 8.93 -6.63
N ILE A 16 14.22 10.22 -6.33
CA ILE A 16 13.81 10.80 -5.05
C ILE A 16 12.29 10.78 -4.99
N LYS A 17 11.74 9.69 -4.45
CA LYS A 17 10.31 9.60 -4.11
C LYS A 17 10.02 10.63 -3.03
N HIS A 18 9.53 11.79 -3.43
CA HIS A 18 8.91 12.73 -2.50
C HIS A 18 7.81 12.00 -1.75
N VAL A 19 7.77 12.16 -0.42
CA VAL A 19 6.68 11.64 0.41
C VAL A 19 5.39 12.31 -0.06
N LEU A 20 4.59 11.58 -0.84
CA LEU A 20 3.34 12.10 -1.39
C LEU A 20 2.21 12.10 -0.36
N VAL A 21 2.28 11.18 0.62
CA VAL A 21 1.26 11.00 1.65
C VAL A 21 1.92 10.61 2.96
N GLU A 22 1.71 11.42 4.00
CA GLU A 22 1.94 11.01 5.38
C GLU A 22 0.74 10.18 5.83
N CYS A 23 0.97 8.90 6.16
CA CYS A 23 -0.08 7.99 6.59
C CYS A 23 -0.47 8.19 8.06
N ASP A 24 0.34 8.92 8.83
CA ASP A 24 0.11 9.18 10.25
C ASP A 24 -1.14 10.04 10.44
N GLY A 25 -2.04 9.57 11.30
CA GLY A 25 -3.33 10.23 11.56
C GLY A 25 -4.41 9.99 10.50
N LEU A 26 -4.13 9.25 9.42
CA LEU A 26 -5.17 8.89 8.46
C LEU A 26 -6.10 7.79 9.02
N PRO A 27 -7.40 7.82 8.67
CA PRO A 27 -8.29 6.72 8.98
C PRO A 27 -7.81 5.42 8.34
N LEU A 28 -7.94 4.29 9.06
CA LEU A 28 -7.47 2.96 8.63
C LEU A 28 -7.88 2.58 7.20
N HIS A 29 -9.10 2.96 6.77
CA HIS A 29 -9.57 2.68 5.41
C HIS A 29 -8.75 3.38 4.31
N ARG A 30 -8.22 4.58 4.61
CA ARG A 30 -7.32 5.31 3.70
C ARG A 30 -5.95 4.66 3.67
N CYS A 31 -5.40 4.30 4.83
CA CYS A 31 -4.11 3.60 4.92
C CYS A 31 -4.14 2.30 4.10
N LEU A 32 -5.22 1.52 4.22
CA LEU A 32 -5.40 0.28 3.48
C LEU A 32 -5.40 0.51 1.96
N LYS A 33 -6.15 1.50 1.48
CA LYS A 33 -6.19 1.84 0.06
C LYS A 33 -4.84 2.34 -0.46
N ILE A 34 -4.17 3.19 0.31
CA ILE A 34 -2.87 3.76 -0.07
C ILE A 34 -1.84 2.63 -0.19
N LYS A 35 -1.71 1.79 0.83
CA LYS A 35 -0.78 0.66 0.82
C LYS A 35 -1.08 -0.30 -0.33
N ARG A 36 -2.36 -0.63 -0.57
CA ARG A 36 -2.77 -1.47 -1.72
C ARG A 36 -2.27 -0.93 -3.05
N VAL A 37 -2.48 0.36 -3.29
CA VAL A 37 -2.08 1.02 -4.54
C VAL A 37 -0.55 1.11 -4.64
N HIS A 38 0.13 1.43 -3.55
CA HIS A 38 1.58 1.44 -3.47
C HIS A 38 2.19 0.08 -3.81
N ASP A 39 1.61 -1.00 -3.27
CA ASP A 39 2.07 -2.37 -3.48
C ASP A 39 1.59 -2.96 -4.82
N ASN A 40 0.95 -2.14 -5.66
CA ASN A 40 0.47 -2.45 -7.00
C ASN A 40 -0.63 -3.53 -7.06
N PHE A 41 -1.40 -3.72 -6.00
CA PHE A 41 -2.50 -4.69 -5.98
C PHE A 41 -3.81 -4.08 -6.50
N THR A 42 -4.55 -4.88 -7.27
CA THR A 42 -5.98 -4.65 -7.50
C THR A 42 -6.78 -4.96 -6.23
N GLN A 43 -8.03 -4.46 -6.14
CA GLN A 43 -8.91 -4.79 -5.02
C GLN A 43 -9.19 -6.30 -4.93
N ILE A 44 -9.25 -7.01 -6.06
CA ILE A 44 -9.52 -8.46 -6.06
C ILE A 44 -8.33 -9.22 -5.47
N GLU A 45 -7.11 -8.88 -5.90
CA GLU A 45 -5.88 -9.52 -5.43
C GLU A 45 -5.67 -9.30 -3.93
N LEU A 46 -5.77 -8.06 -3.45
CA LEU A 46 -5.63 -7.81 -2.01
C LEU A 46 -6.74 -8.48 -1.20
N ALA A 47 -7.98 -8.51 -1.71
CA ALA A 47 -9.07 -9.17 -0.99
C ALA A 47 -8.81 -10.68 -0.83
N ALA A 48 -8.19 -11.34 -1.82
CA ALA A 48 -7.76 -12.72 -1.71
C ALA A 48 -6.68 -12.91 -0.64
N ILE A 49 -5.67 -12.02 -0.59
CA ILE A 49 -4.61 -12.02 0.44
C ILE A 49 -5.20 -11.86 1.84
N LEU A 50 -6.22 -11.00 1.98
CA LEU A 50 -6.88 -10.71 3.25
C LEU A 50 -7.96 -11.74 3.63
N GLY A 51 -8.28 -12.70 2.75
CA GLY A 51 -9.32 -13.70 2.96
C GLY A 51 -10.75 -13.14 2.99
N MET A 52 -11.00 -11.98 2.35
CA MET A 52 -12.31 -11.33 2.32
C MET A 52 -12.85 -11.16 0.90
N GLY A 53 -14.15 -10.87 0.76
CA GLY A 53 -14.73 -10.60 -0.55
C GLY A 53 -14.29 -9.24 -1.11
N ALA A 54 -14.05 -9.15 -2.42
CA ALA A 54 -13.64 -7.90 -3.08
C ALA A 54 -14.64 -6.75 -2.88
N SER A 55 -15.95 -7.05 -2.83
CA SER A 55 -16.98 -6.06 -2.50
C SER A 55 -16.85 -5.53 -1.06
N THR A 56 -16.52 -6.42 -0.11
CA THR A 56 -16.28 -6.05 1.29
C THR A 56 -15.06 -5.14 1.39
N LEU A 57 -13.95 -5.49 0.73
CA LEU A 57 -12.76 -4.63 0.70
C LEU A 57 -13.08 -3.26 0.07
N SER A 58 -13.86 -3.23 -1.01
CA SER A 58 -14.25 -1.98 -1.66
C SER A 58 -15.07 -1.06 -0.73
N GLU A 59 -16.01 -1.60 0.04
CA GLU A 59 -16.77 -0.82 1.02
C GLU A 59 -15.91 -0.35 2.19
N VAL A 60 -14.97 -1.19 2.64
CA VAL A 60 -13.99 -0.84 3.67
C VAL A 60 -13.12 0.32 3.20
N GLU A 61 -12.48 0.25 2.03
CA GLU A 61 -11.62 1.31 1.49
C GLU A 61 -12.36 2.63 1.24
N LYS A 62 -13.67 2.57 0.96
CA LYS A 62 -14.53 3.75 0.83
C LYS A 62 -14.98 4.34 2.17
N GLY A 63 -14.62 3.71 3.29
CA GLY A 63 -15.07 4.08 4.62
C GLY A 63 -16.55 3.81 4.89
N LYS A 64 -17.25 3.12 3.98
CA LYS A 64 -18.67 2.77 4.11
C LYS A 64 -18.90 1.65 5.11
N ARG A 65 -17.89 0.78 5.28
CA ARG A 65 -17.91 -0.35 6.21
C ARG A 65 -16.65 -0.33 7.06
N ARG A 66 -16.77 -0.67 8.35
CA ARG A 66 -15.60 -0.98 9.20
C ARG A 66 -15.01 -2.34 8.78
N VAL A 67 -13.71 -2.55 9.01
CA VAL A 67 -13.09 -3.87 8.82
C VAL A 67 -13.82 -4.88 9.71
N PRO A 68 -14.42 -5.95 9.14
CA PRO A 68 -15.07 -6.98 9.95
C PRO A 68 -14.09 -7.62 10.93
N TYR A 69 -14.55 -7.93 12.14
CA TYR A 69 -13.69 -8.40 13.25
C TYR A 69 -12.79 -9.57 12.84
N LYS A 70 -13.34 -10.57 12.14
CA LYS A 70 -12.60 -11.75 11.65
C LYS A 70 -11.40 -11.44 10.73
N TYR A 71 -11.36 -10.26 10.12
CA TYR A 71 -10.30 -9.84 9.20
C TYR A 71 -9.36 -8.79 9.79
N ARG A 72 -9.65 -8.30 11.01
CA ARG A 72 -8.90 -7.19 11.61
C ARG A 72 -7.41 -7.53 11.74
N GLN A 73 -7.09 -8.69 12.32
CA GLN A 73 -5.70 -9.12 12.48
C GLN A 73 -4.96 -9.21 11.14
N ARG A 74 -5.60 -9.79 10.11
CA ARG A 74 -4.97 -9.95 8.80
C ARG A 74 -4.71 -8.60 8.12
N VAL A 75 -5.63 -7.64 8.28
CA VAL A 75 -5.48 -6.26 7.79
C VAL A 75 -4.37 -5.54 8.56
N GLU A 76 -4.28 -5.71 9.87
CA GLU A 76 -3.20 -5.13 10.70
C GLU A 76 -1.83 -5.70 10.30
N ASN A 77 -1.72 -7.02 10.12
CA ASN A 77 -0.51 -7.66 9.59
C ASN A 77 -0.11 -7.07 8.25
N TYR A 78 -1.06 -6.99 7.30
CA TYR A 78 -0.81 -6.39 5.99
C TYR A 78 -0.36 -4.94 6.11
N LEU A 79 -0.96 -4.13 6.99
CA LEU A 79 -0.64 -2.71 7.11
C LEU A 79 0.70 -2.44 7.79
N TYR A 80 1.00 -3.14 8.88
CA TYR A 80 2.04 -2.72 9.83
C TYR A 80 3.18 -3.73 9.99
N HIS A 81 3.02 -4.96 9.48
CA HIS A 81 4.00 -6.04 9.71
C HIS A 81 4.52 -6.64 8.40
N GLU A 82 3.82 -6.52 7.29
CA GLU A 82 4.22 -7.12 6.01
C GLU A 82 4.65 -6.05 5.00
N MET A 83 5.69 -6.34 4.22
CA MET A 83 6.10 -5.52 3.08
C MET A 83 5.87 -6.24 1.76
N TYR A 84 5.29 -5.51 0.82
CA TYR A 84 5.12 -5.96 -0.55
C TYR A 84 5.73 -4.95 -1.52
N HIS A 85 6.29 -5.44 -2.62
CA HIS A 85 6.75 -4.63 -3.74
C HIS A 85 6.32 -5.29 -5.04
N ASP A 86 5.58 -4.56 -5.88
CA ASP A 86 5.01 -5.07 -7.13
C ASP A 86 4.33 -6.44 -6.96
N LYS A 87 3.41 -6.50 -5.99
CA LYS A 87 2.62 -7.70 -5.62
C LYS A 87 3.41 -8.85 -4.99
N GLN A 88 4.72 -8.74 -4.81
CA GLN A 88 5.56 -9.77 -4.21
C GLN A 88 5.86 -9.45 -2.75
N PHE A 89 5.81 -10.46 -1.89
CA PHE A 89 6.19 -10.33 -0.48
C PHE A 89 7.70 -10.18 -0.37
N VAL A 90 8.16 -9.14 0.32
CA VAL A 90 9.59 -8.78 0.44
C VAL A 90 10.13 -9.10 1.83
N GLY A 91 9.27 -9.15 2.85
CA GLY A 91 9.66 -9.45 4.22
C GLY A 91 8.72 -8.84 5.24
N GLU A 92 9.09 -8.99 6.52
CA GLU A 92 8.38 -8.40 7.64
C GLU A 92 9.05 -7.08 8.07
N ILE A 93 8.26 -6.17 8.66
CA ILE A 93 8.77 -4.94 9.26
C ILE A 93 9.14 -5.26 10.72
N GLU A 94 10.44 -5.21 11.05
CA GLU A 94 10.88 -5.18 12.44
C GLU A 94 10.50 -3.81 13.03
N GLN A 95 9.71 -3.83 14.11
CA GLN A 95 9.27 -2.62 14.84
C GLN A 95 10.28 -2.23 15.91
#